data_AF-A0A0G4E5Z1-F1
#
_entry.id   AF-A0A0G4E5Z1-F1
#
_cell.length_a   1.000
_cell.length_b   1.000
_cell.length_c   1.000
_cell.angle_alpha   90.00
_cell.angle_beta   90.00
_cell.angle_gamma   90.00
#
_symmetry.space_group_name_H-M   'P 1'
#
loop_
_entity.id
_entity.type
_entity.pdbx_description
1 polymer ?
#
loop_
_entity_poly.entity_id
_entity_poly.type
_entity_poly.pdbx_seq_one_letter_code
_entity_poly.pdbx_strand_id
1 'polypeptide(L)'
;MASIEQEITVKRPEGLWPFTMVVLDQIELIGNRVIKIEAHDQGDLDGADFLWGELTPHLELSEGEYMRIDQEFGEFSTSFGQRGCCGGDATWGDDLRFLQPTTEKAAVVARAFCDYFT
;
A
#
# COMPACT_ATOMS: atom_id res chain seq x y z
N MET A 1 -22.97 16.45 24.30
CA MET A 1 -22.64 16.62 22.87
C MET A 1 -21.72 15.46 22.52
N ALA A 2 -22.24 14.44 21.83
CA ALA A 2 -21.44 13.29 21.45
C ALA A 2 -20.74 13.61 20.12
N SER A 3 -19.40 13.68 20.15
CA SER A 3 -18.59 13.75 18.94
C SER A 3 -18.70 12.42 18.22
N ILE A 4 -19.23 12.45 17.01
CA ILE A 4 -19.33 11.29 16.14
C ILE A 4 -18.01 11.25 15.37
N GLU A 5 -16.99 10.63 15.95
CA GLU A 5 -15.86 10.16 15.16
C GLU A 5 -16.40 9.01 14.32
N GLN A 6 -16.84 9.32 13.09
CA GLN A 6 -17.07 8.29 12.10
C GLN A 6 -15.72 7.65 11.81
N GLU A 7 -15.49 6.51 12.45
CA GLU A 7 -14.53 5.52 12.01
C GLU A 7 -14.95 5.13 10.60
N ILE A 8 -14.41 5.83 9.59
CA ILE A 8 -14.52 5.42 8.20
C ILE A 8 -13.67 4.16 8.13
N THR A 9 -14.24 3.02 8.49
CA THR A 9 -13.68 1.71 8.14
C THR A 9 -13.80 1.63 6.64
N VAL A 10 -12.74 2.03 5.93
CA VAL A 10 -12.67 1.89 4.47
C VAL A 10 -12.82 0.39 4.20
N LYS A 11 -13.99 -0.01 3.68
CA LYS A 11 -14.26 -1.42 3.38
C LYS A 11 -13.18 -1.87 2.40
N ARG A 12 -12.33 -2.81 2.84
CA ARG A 12 -11.23 -3.32 2.02
C ARG A 12 -11.80 -3.96 0.74
N PRO A 13 -11.27 -3.65 -0.44
CA PRO A 13 -11.67 -4.28 -1.70
C PRO A 13 -11.56 -5.81 -1.65
N GLU A 14 -12.41 -6.49 -2.41
CA GLU A 14 -12.28 -7.94 -2.64
C GLU A 14 -11.17 -8.20 -3.66
N GLY A 15 -10.52 -9.38 -3.58
CA GLY A 15 -9.48 -9.77 -4.53
C GLY A 15 -8.05 -9.34 -4.19
N LEU A 16 -7.86 -8.58 -3.10
CA LEU A 16 -6.54 -8.24 -2.59
C LEU A 16 -5.71 -9.49 -2.30
N TRP A 17 -4.42 -9.42 -2.58
CA TRP A 17 -3.52 -10.49 -2.23
C TRP A 17 -3.46 -10.66 -0.70
N PRO A 18 -3.42 -11.90 -0.14
CA PRO A 18 -3.43 -12.09 1.31
C PRO A 18 -2.32 -11.35 2.04
N PHE A 19 -1.14 -11.18 1.43
CA PHE A 19 -0.06 -10.41 2.04
C PHE A 19 -0.40 -8.91 2.17
N THR A 20 -1.03 -8.32 1.14
CA THR A 20 -1.52 -6.95 1.17
C THR A 20 -2.48 -6.72 2.34
N MET A 21 -3.36 -7.69 2.62
CA MET A 21 -4.25 -7.64 3.78
C MET A 21 -3.50 -7.60 5.11
N VAL A 22 -2.42 -8.38 5.24
CA VAL A 22 -1.58 -8.37 6.46
C VAL A 22 -0.84 -7.04 6.59
N VAL A 23 -0.36 -6.44 5.50
CA VAL A 23 0.24 -5.10 5.52
C VAL A 23 -0.77 -4.06 6.01
N LEU A 24 -2.01 -4.11 5.52
CA LEU A 24 -3.09 -3.22 5.98
C LEU A 24 -3.37 -3.38 7.47
N ASP A 25 -3.44 -4.62 7.98
CA ASP A 25 -3.59 -4.87 9.42
C ASP A 25 -2.47 -4.23 10.23
N GLN A 26 -1.23 -4.31 9.74
CA GLN A 26 -0.07 -3.71 10.42
C GLN A 26 -0.10 -2.18 10.38
N ILE A 27 -0.56 -1.55 9.27
CA ILE A 27 -0.73 -0.09 9.18
C ILE A 27 -1.78 0.38 10.20
N GLU A 28 -2.90 -0.32 10.30
CA GLU A 28 -3.95 -0.03 11.27
C GLU A 28 -3.44 -0.22 12.71
N LEU A 29 -2.63 -1.24 12.98
CA LEU A 29 -1.99 -1.46 14.29
C LEU A 29 -1.02 -0.34 14.68
N ILE A 30 -0.36 0.30 13.71
CA ILE A 30 0.50 1.48 13.93
C ILE A 30 -0.35 2.73 14.24
N GLY A 31 -1.65 2.69 13.99
CA GLY A 31 -2.58 3.80 14.22
C GLY A 31 -2.71 4.76 13.04
N ASN A 32 -2.29 4.35 11.85
CA ASN A 32 -2.38 5.15 10.63
C ASN A 32 -3.54 4.67 9.74
N ARG A 33 -3.94 5.49 8.76
CA ARG A 33 -5.04 5.18 7.85
C ARG A 33 -4.59 5.29 6.39
N VAL A 34 -4.93 4.26 5.60
CA VAL A 34 -4.78 4.29 4.15
C VAL A 34 -6.02 4.95 3.55
N ILE A 35 -5.84 5.95 2.69
CA ILE A 35 -6.93 6.79 2.18
C ILE A 35 -7.65 6.12 0.99
N LYS A 36 -6.91 5.38 0.16
CA LYS A 36 -7.47 4.66 -0.99
C LYS A 36 -6.69 3.36 -1.24
N ILE A 37 -7.41 2.32 -1.64
CA ILE A 37 -6.86 1.00 -1.97
C ILE A 37 -7.42 0.59 -3.34
N GLU A 38 -6.56 0.16 -4.26
CA GLU A 38 -6.96 -0.47 -5.52
C GLU A 38 -6.56 -1.94 -5.48
N ALA A 39 -7.55 -2.83 -5.65
CA ALA A 39 -7.32 -4.26 -5.69
C ALA A 39 -6.83 -4.72 -7.06
N HIS A 40 -6.05 -5.78 -7.02
CA HIS A 40 -5.67 -6.55 -8.18
C HIS A 40 -6.87 -7.10 -8.96
N ASP A 41 -6.81 -7.00 -10.29
CA ASP A 41 -7.81 -7.56 -11.20
C ASP A 41 -7.63 -9.08 -11.28
N GLN A 42 -8.68 -9.86 -10.99
CA GLN A 42 -8.64 -11.34 -10.98
C GLN A 42 -8.17 -12.01 -12.30
N GLY A 43 -8.14 -11.27 -13.41
CA GLY A 43 -7.70 -11.77 -14.72
C GLY A 43 -6.27 -11.40 -15.10
N ASP A 44 -5.62 -10.53 -14.32
CA ASP A 44 -4.22 -10.16 -14.51
C ASP A 44 -3.36 -11.09 -13.64
N LEU A 45 -2.26 -11.61 -14.19
CA LEU A 45 -1.33 -12.47 -13.45
C LEU A 45 -0.06 -11.72 -13.03
N ASP A 46 0.13 -10.51 -13.57
CA ASP A 46 1.31 -9.66 -13.36
C ASP A 46 0.99 -8.40 -12.55
N GLY A 47 -0.28 -8.25 -12.15
CA GLY A 47 -0.77 -7.00 -11.57
C GLY A 47 -0.44 -6.85 -10.09
N ALA A 48 -0.47 -5.59 -9.68
CA ALA A 48 -0.02 -5.14 -8.39
C ALA A 48 -1.16 -4.49 -7.60
N ASP A 49 -1.13 -4.64 -6.27
CA ASP A 49 -2.04 -3.92 -5.39
C ASP A 49 -1.49 -2.52 -5.09
N PHE A 50 -2.35 -1.50 -5.14
CA PHE A 50 -1.95 -0.11 -4.88
C PHE A 50 -2.60 0.44 -3.61
N LEU A 51 -1.78 0.90 -2.66
CA LEU A 51 -2.19 1.57 -1.43
C LEU A 51 -1.81 3.05 -1.50
N TRP A 52 -2.74 3.97 -1.29
CA TRP A 52 -2.49 5.41 -1.40
C TRP A 52 -2.40 6.06 -0.02
N GLY A 53 -1.42 6.95 0.15
CA GLY A 53 -1.27 7.74 1.38
C GLY A 53 -1.47 9.25 1.22
N GLU A 54 -1.74 9.73 -0.01
CA GLU A 54 -2.03 11.11 -0.47
C GLU A 54 -1.44 12.30 0.32
N LEU A 55 -0.71 13.18 -0.39
CA LEU A 55 -0.55 14.58 0.03
C LEU A 55 -0.53 15.57 -1.15
N THR A 56 -1.68 16.10 -1.57
CA THR A 56 -2.00 17.55 -1.45
C THR A 56 -3.30 18.01 -2.15
N PRO A 57 -4.05 18.95 -1.54
CA PRO A 57 -5.50 19.10 -1.75
C PRO A 57 -5.92 20.22 -2.73
N HIS A 58 -5.06 20.73 -3.62
CA HIS A 58 -5.39 21.94 -4.42
C HIS A 58 -5.14 21.84 -5.92
N LEU A 59 -4.66 20.70 -6.41
CA LEU A 59 -4.21 20.57 -7.79
C LEU A 59 -5.25 19.83 -8.63
N GLU A 60 -5.79 20.50 -9.66
CA GLU A 60 -6.68 19.92 -10.68
C GLU A 60 -5.95 18.93 -11.63
N LEU A 61 -5.02 18.13 -11.10
CA LEU A 61 -4.28 17.10 -11.84
C LEU A 61 -3.97 15.83 -11.05
N SER A 62 -4.36 15.70 -9.77
CA SER A 62 -3.89 14.69 -8.78
C SER A 62 -3.29 13.37 -9.34
N GLU A 63 -2.00 13.42 -9.66
CA GLU A 63 -1.11 12.25 -9.66
C GLU A 63 -0.82 11.90 -8.20
N GLY A 64 -1.70 11.17 -7.52
CA GLY A 64 -1.46 10.88 -6.11
C GLY A 64 -0.37 9.82 -5.91
N GLU A 65 0.19 9.87 -4.70
CA GLU A 65 1.25 8.98 -4.28
C GLU A 65 0.71 7.66 -3.77
N TYR A 66 1.36 6.58 -4.18
CA TYR A 66 0.99 5.22 -3.86
C TYR A 66 2.20 4.41 -3.39
N MET A 67 1.91 3.35 -2.64
CA MET A 67 2.75 2.18 -2.47
C MET A 67 2.15 1.07 -3.33
N ARG A 68 2.98 0.41 -4.13
CA ARG A 68 2.65 -0.76 -4.94
C ARG A 68 3.23 -2.01 -4.28
N ILE A 69 2.44 -3.07 -4.19
CA ILE A 69 2.88 -4.40 -3.78
C ILE A 69 2.72 -5.34 -4.97
N ASP A 70 3.84 -5.76 -5.56
CA ASP A 70 3.88 -6.72 -6.66
C ASP A 70 4.03 -8.14 -6.11
N GLN A 71 3.31 -9.11 -6.69
CA GLN A 71 3.47 -10.53 -6.40
C GLN A 71 4.10 -11.24 -7.59
N GLU A 72 5.15 -12.04 -7.36
CA GLU A 72 5.73 -12.91 -8.39
C GLU A 72 6.14 -14.25 -7.75
N PHE A 73 5.71 -15.38 -8.33
CA PHE A 73 6.00 -16.74 -7.82
C PHE A 73 5.73 -17.00 -6.32
N GLY A 74 4.78 -16.27 -5.71
CA GLY A 74 4.46 -16.37 -4.28
C GLY A 74 5.34 -15.50 -3.38
N GLU A 75 6.21 -14.71 -3.98
CA GLU A 75 7.07 -13.73 -3.34
C GLU A 75 6.58 -12.31 -3.65
N PHE A 76 7.10 -11.31 -2.93
CA PHE A 76 6.68 -9.92 -3.12
C PHE A 76 7.83 -8.95 -3.33
N SER A 77 7.49 -7.79 -3.90
CA SER A 77 8.29 -6.58 -3.85
C SER A 77 7.41 -5.36 -3.59
N THR A 78 7.98 -4.28 -3.07
CA THR A 78 7.24 -3.03 -2.84
C THR A 78 7.95 -1.85 -3.49
N SER A 79 7.17 -0.88 -3.96
CA SER A 79 7.69 0.40 -4.48
C SER A 79 6.75 1.54 -4.12
N PHE A 80 7.29 2.73 -3.87
CA PHE A 80 6.54 3.96 -3.66
C PHE A 80 6.63 4.86 -4.90
N GLY A 81 5.68 5.77 -5.14
CA GLY A 81 5.82 6.70 -6.25
C GLY A 81 4.61 7.59 -6.53
N GLN A 82 4.83 8.61 -7.37
CA GLN A 82 3.79 9.46 -7.95
C GLN A 82 3.33 8.89 -9.29
N ARG A 83 2.04 9.07 -9.61
CA ARG A 83 1.41 8.59 -10.85
C ARG A 83 1.90 9.36 -12.08
N GLY A 84 3.17 9.21 -12.45
CA GLY A 84 3.78 9.91 -13.58
C GLY A 84 5.24 9.55 -13.88
N CYS A 85 5.95 8.85 -12.98
CA CYS A 85 7.32 8.40 -13.22
C CYS A 85 7.46 6.91 -12.91
N CYS A 86 7.59 6.10 -13.95
CA CYS A 86 8.00 4.71 -13.83
C CYS A 86 9.45 4.66 -13.33
N GLY A 87 9.63 4.32 -12.06
CA GLY A 87 10.93 4.02 -11.49
C GLY A 87 10.69 3.33 -10.16
N GLY A 88 11.04 2.04 -10.08
CA GLY A 88 10.92 1.29 -8.83
C GLY A 88 11.61 2.05 -7.71
N ASP A 89 10.86 2.36 -6.66
CA ASP A 89 11.44 3.10 -5.54
C ASP A 89 12.57 2.28 -4.93
N ALA A 90 13.71 2.94 -4.79
CA ALA A 90 14.93 2.40 -4.22
C ALA A 90 14.85 2.25 -2.69
N THR A 91 13.70 2.49 -2.06
CA THR A 91 13.53 2.48 -0.59
C THR A 91 14.11 1.22 0.07
N TRP A 92 14.20 0.10 -0.66
CA TRP A 92 14.68 -1.18 -0.17
C TRP A 92 15.84 -1.81 -0.96
N GLY A 93 16.48 -1.06 -1.87
CA GLY A 93 17.61 -1.53 -2.67
C GLY A 93 17.30 -2.74 -3.58
N ASP A 94 18.25 -3.11 -4.44
CA ASP A 94 18.10 -4.26 -5.36
C ASP A 94 18.02 -5.63 -4.65
N ASP A 95 18.23 -5.67 -3.33
CA ASP A 95 18.36 -6.91 -2.54
C ASP A 95 17.04 -7.40 -1.90
N LEU A 96 15.92 -6.69 -2.07
CA LEU A 96 14.62 -7.03 -1.43
C LEU A 96 13.48 -7.19 -2.44
N ARG A 97 13.81 -7.67 -3.64
CA ARG A 97 12.83 -8.27 -4.57
C ARG A 97 12.66 -9.73 -4.20
N PHE A 98 11.48 -10.30 -4.47
CA PHE A 98 11.21 -11.72 -4.25
C PHE A 98 11.29 -12.13 -2.77
N LEU A 99 10.67 -11.34 -1.89
CA LEU A 99 10.60 -11.67 -0.47
C LEU A 99 9.45 -12.62 -0.15
N GLN A 100 9.66 -13.51 0.82
CA GLN A 100 8.61 -14.34 1.36
C GLN A 100 7.59 -13.49 2.15
N PRO A 101 6.28 -13.64 1.90
CA PRO A 101 5.23 -12.84 2.54
C PRO A 101 4.98 -13.29 3.99
N THR A 102 5.81 -12.82 4.92
CA THR A 102 5.65 -13.10 6.36
C THR A 102 5.07 -11.91 7.12
N THR A 103 4.49 -12.15 8.29
CA THR A 103 3.95 -11.09 9.16
C THR A 103 5.03 -10.08 9.57
N GLU A 104 6.25 -10.53 9.83
CA GLU A 104 7.37 -9.64 10.16
C GLU A 104 7.70 -8.69 9.01
N LYS A 105 7.66 -9.19 7.77
CA LYS A 105 7.87 -8.38 6.58
C LYS A 105 6.71 -7.43 6.33
N ALA A 106 5.48 -7.85 6.58
CA ALA A 106 4.32 -6.97 6.51
C ALA A 106 4.43 -5.79 7.50
N ALA A 107 4.93 -6.03 8.71
CA ALA A 107 5.17 -4.97 9.70
C ALA A 107 6.24 -3.97 9.25
N VAL A 108 7.29 -4.45 8.57
CA VAL A 108 8.33 -3.60 7.97
C VAL A 108 7.76 -2.73 6.86
N VAL A 109 6.97 -3.32 5.94
CA VAL A 109 6.31 -2.59 4.85
C VAL A 109 5.34 -1.55 5.40
N ALA A 110 4.52 -1.92 6.39
CA ALA A 110 3.58 -1.01 7.04
C ALA A 110 4.26 0.17 7.71
N ARG A 111 5.40 -0.05 8.38
CA ARG A 111 6.19 1.05 8.94
C ARG A 111 6.73 1.96 7.84
N ALA A 112 7.29 1.42 6.76
CA ALA A 112 7.73 2.24 5.64
C ALA A 112 6.60 3.05 5.01
N PHE A 113 5.40 2.46 4.89
CA PHE A 113 4.22 3.21 4.44
C PHE A 113 3.93 4.39 5.36
N CYS A 114 3.88 4.16 6.68
CA CYS A 114 3.63 5.23 7.63
C CYS A 114 4.76 6.28 7.60
N ASP A 115 6.02 5.88 7.58
CA ASP A 115 7.16 6.78 7.54
C ASP A 115 7.17 7.63 6.26
N TYR A 116 6.67 7.10 5.14
CA TYR A 116 6.58 7.83 3.86
C TYR A 116 5.38 8.79 3.80
N PHE A 117 4.24 8.40 4.36
CA PHE A 117 2.95 9.10 4.16
C PHE A 117 2.42 9.92 5.35
N THR A 118 3.12 9.96 6.49
CA THR A 118 2.70 10.68 7.71
C THR A 118 3.73 11.68 8.19
#